data_AF-A0A1Q3FJV5-F1
#
_entry.id   AF-A0A1Q3FJV5-F1
#
_cell.length_a   1.000
_cell.length_b   1.000
_cell.length_c   1.000
_cell.angle_alpha   90.00
_cell.angle_beta   90.00
_cell.angle_gamma   90.00
#
_symmetry.space_group_name_H-M   'P 1'
#
loop_
_entity.id
_entity.type
_entity.pdbx_description
1 polymer ?
#
loop_
_entity_poly.entity_id
_entity_poly.type
_entity_poly.pdbx_seq_one_letter_code
_entity_poly.pdbx_strand_id
1 'polypeptide(L)'
;MALFEKMTPKYTIIFVLIIALLTCDVIANFRCLNCTSEMNEHCADGSHPTSECPPEENSCYTRLVGGHVVRGCLLDLPPDEYYNCRIDGTCRTCFGSGCNDAFWPKCHQCDVGCDGEQVNSPEFCTKMSGLNFCYARLEDGQVTRGCGFEDPVCRFEPQSCQLCYTDGCNDLARVAMKPSKCQRCSGSTDECIAGHSSKLASDCSRLADSCFTAVTSIASSAKVLRGCSDQIRDQVRTCANCVSCQGDNCNDKAWLRCHQCRVTNLDGSCNEEQVGPAMFCASQRADNRCYTRVLNGFFERGCLSDLNATVNVCNEPGIEKCQLWDGQACNSRVNSAANLVIRDSLTIVF
;
A
#
# COMPACT_ATOMS: atom_id res chain seq x y z
N MET A 1 37.60 41.12 4.51
CA MET A 1 38.37 41.83 3.47
C MET A 1 39.89 41.71 3.66
N ALA A 2 40.40 40.63 4.28
CA ALA A 2 41.85 40.46 4.53
C ALA A 2 42.38 39.05 4.19
N LEU A 3 41.59 38.25 3.46
CA LEU A 3 41.97 36.89 3.02
C LEU A 3 42.07 36.78 1.48
N PHE A 4 41.76 37.84 0.74
CA PHE A 4 41.71 37.83 -0.73
C PHE A 4 43.00 38.32 -1.42
N GLU A 5 43.93 38.93 -0.70
CA GLU A 5 45.11 39.59 -1.30
C GLU A 5 46.32 38.67 -1.57
N LYS A 6 46.23 37.36 -1.30
CA LYS A 6 47.35 36.41 -1.51
C LYS A 6 46.98 35.09 -2.20
N MET A 7 45.94 35.06 -3.03
CA MET A 7 45.69 33.90 -3.89
C MET A 7 46.31 34.08 -5.27
N THR A 8 47.26 33.21 -5.63
CA THR A 8 47.78 33.13 -7.00
C THR A 8 46.69 32.58 -7.94
N PRO A 9 46.71 32.89 -9.25
CA PRO A 9 45.62 32.61 -10.18
C PRO A 9 45.21 31.12 -10.26
N LYS A 10 46.12 30.19 -9.93
CA LYS A 10 45.83 28.75 -9.82
C LYS A 10 44.85 28.44 -8.69
N TYR A 11 44.99 29.09 -7.53
CA TYR A 11 44.11 28.84 -6.38
C TYR A 11 42.74 29.49 -6.56
N THR A 12 42.63 30.60 -7.29
CA THR A 12 41.35 31.23 -7.65
C THR A 12 40.54 30.32 -8.58
N ILE A 13 41.17 29.69 -9.58
CA ILE A 13 40.51 28.74 -10.48
C ILE A 13 40.05 27.48 -9.73
N ILE A 14 40.89 26.96 -8.83
CA ILE A 14 40.53 25.80 -8.00
C ILE A 14 39.38 26.15 -7.06
N PHE A 15 39.36 27.34 -6.45
CA PHE A 15 38.27 27.77 -5.58
C PHE A 15 36.96 28.00 -6.34
N VAL A 16 37.01 28.54 -7.57
CA VAL A 16 35.83 28.68 -8.45
C VAL A 16 35.33 27.31 -8.94
N LEU A 17 36.24 26.37 -9.27
CA LEU A 17 35.86 24.99 -9.63
C LEU A 17 35.28 24.23 -8.44
N ILE A 18 35.82 24.42 -7.23
CA ILE A 18 35.28 23.82 -6.00
C ILE A 18 33.92 24.42 -5.65
N ILE A 19 33.73 25.74 -5.81
CA ILE A 19 32.40 26.36 -5.65
C ILE A 19 31.44 25.86 -6.73
N ALA A 20 31.86 25.74 -8.00
CA ALA A 20 31.03 25.19 -9.07
C ALA A 20 30.72 23.69 -8.88
N LEU A 21 31.61 22.92 -8.24
CA LEU A 21 31.39 21.53 -7.84
C LEU A 21 30.55 21.41 -6.55
N LEU A 22 30.56 22.43 -5.68
CA LEU A 22 29.74 22.51 -4.47
C LEU A 22 28.35 23.13 -4.73
N THR A 23 28.15 23.84 -5.84
CA THR A 23 26.84 24.33 -6.32
C THR A 23 26.29 23.50 -7.47
N CYS A 24 26.85 22.31 -7.71
CA CYS A 24 26.09 21.28 -8.42
C CYS A 24 25.05 20.76 -7.43
N ASP A 25 24.05 21.60 -7.12
CA ASP A 25 22.77 21.10 -6.66
C ASP A 25 22.40 20.05 -7.71
N VAL A 26 22.42 18.79 -7.31
CA VAL A 26 21.73 17.76 -8.05
C VAL A 26 20.28 18.24 -8.04
N ILE A 27 19.87 18.97 -9.08
CA ILE A 27 18.47 19.34 -9.26
C ILE A 27 17.78 18.00 -9.33
N ALA A 28 17.16 17.60 -8.21
CA ALA A 28 16.35 16.42 -8.19
C ALA A 28 15.25 16.66 -9.23
N ASN A 29 15.29 15.94 -10.35
CA ASN A 29 14.29 16.08 -11.40
C ASN A 29 12.92 15.83 -10.75
N PHE A 30 12.11 16.87 -10.68
CA PHE A 30 10.75 16.78 -10.15
C PHE A 30 9.91 15.98 -11.13
N ARG A 31 9.11 15.02 -10.62
CA ARG A 31 8.32 14.11 -11.45
C ARG A 31 6.88 14.09 -11.00
N CYS A 32 5.95 13.93 -11.92
CA CYS A 32 4.53 13.74 -11.65
C CYS A 32 4.00 12.53 -12.42
N LEU A 33 2.87 11.99 -11.99
CA LEU A 33 2.07 11.16 -12.90
C LEU A 33 1.57 12.06 -14.03
N ASN A 34 1.79 11.64 -15.26
CA ASN A 34 1.32 12.33 -16.47
C ASN A 34 0.60 11.32 -17.35
N CYS A 35 -0.73 11.39 -17.38
CA CYS A 35 -1.58 10.37 -18.00
C CYS A 35 -3.03 10.85 -18.13
N THR A 36 -3.81 10.08 -18.89
CA THR A 36 -5.28 10.15 -18.92
C THR A 36 -5.90 8.77 -18.73
N SER A 37 -6.98 8.68 -17.97
CA SER A 37 -7.74 7.43 -17.78
C SER A 37 -8.51 6.99 -19.03
N GLU A 38 -8.61 7.86 -20.05
CA GLU A 38 -9.14 7.50 -21.36
C GLU A 38 -8.21 6.51 -22.09
N MET A 39 -6.89 6.70 -21.93
CA MET A 39 -5.89 5.88 -22.61
C MET A 39 -5.36 4.75 -21.73
N ASN A 40 -5.35 4.94 -20.40
CA ASN A 40 -4.79 3.97 -19.47
C ASN A 40 -5.52 4.01 -18.13
N GLU A 41 -6.16 2.91 -17.75
CA GLU A 41 -6.88 2.78 -16.47
C GLU A 41 -5.99 3.02 -15.24
N HIS A 42 -4.68 2.73 -15.34
CA HIS A 42 -3.69 3.01 -14.29
C HIS A 42 -3.51 4.51 -13.99
N CYS A 43 -4.07 5.38 -14.83
CA CYS A 43 -4.12 6.79 -14.51
C CYS A 43 -5.13 7.10 -13.41
N ALA A 44 -6.30 6.45 -13.42
CA ALA A 44 -7.31 6.66 -12.38
C ALA A 44 -6.85 6.05 -11.05
N ASP A 45 -6.20 4.88 -11.10
CA ASP A 45 -5.74 4.20 -9.89
C ASP A 45 -4.53 4.85 -9.21
N GLY A 46 -3.77 5.67 -9.95
CA GLY A 46 -2.59 6.37 -9.45
C GLY A 46 -1.32 5.52 -9.43
N SER A 47 -1.33 4.36 -10.11
CA SER A 47 -0.17 3.48 -10.28
C SER A 47 0.63 3.75 -11.55
N HIS A 48 0.17 4.66 -12.41
CA HIS A 48 0.90 5.06 -13.61
C HIS A 48 2.32 5.55 -13.27
N PRO A 49 3.37 5.15 -14.02
CA PRO A 49 4.72 5.64 -13.81
C PRO A 49 4.84 7.16 -13.92
N THR A 50 5.79 7.75 -13.19
CA THR A 50 6.02 9.20 -13.23
C THR A 50 6.92 9.62 -14.39
N SER A 51 6.63 10.78 -14.97
CA SER A 51 7.45 11.47 -15.97
C SER A 51 8.11 12.70 -15.38
N GLU A 52 9.22 13.15 -15.99
CA GLU A 52 9.88 14.40 -15.59
C GLU A 52 8.99 15.61 -15.91
N CYS A 53 9.05 16.61 -15.04
CA CYS A 53 8.40 17.89 -15.19
C CYS A 53 9.37 18.98 -15.66
N PRO A 54 8.87 20.12 -16.15
CA PRO A 54 9.69 21.27 -16.48
C PRO A 54 10.59 21.70 -15.31
N PRO A 55 11.79 22.28 -15.60
CA PRO A 55 12.59 22.95 -14.58
C PRO A 55 11.74 24.00 -13.85
N GLU A 56 12.01 24.19 -12.55
CA GLU A 56 11.23 25.09 -11.65
C GLU A 56 9.87 24.55 -11.18
N GLU A 57 9.42 23.41 -11.69
CA GLU A 57 8.22 22.74 -11.17
C GLU A 57 8.45 22.16 -9.78
N ASN A 58 7.44 22.29 -8.92
CA ASN A 58 7.39 21.66 -7.61
C ASN A 58 6.00 21.10 -7.25
N SER A 59 5.05 21.17 -8.19
CA SER A 59 3.65 20.83 -8.00
C SER A 59 3.11 19.94 -9.14
N CYS A 60 2.24 19.01 -8.77
CA CYS A 60 1.48 18.19 -9.72
C CYS A 60 0.00 18.57 -9.68
N TYR A 61 -0.76 18.19 -10.72
CA TYR A 61 -2.22 18.30 -10.71
C TYR A 61 -2.93 16.96 -10.97
N THR A 62 -4.20 16.90 -10.61
CA THR A 62 -5.17 15.88 -11.01
C THR A 62 -6.53 16.55 -11.22
N ARG A 63 -7.23 16.24 -12.31
CA ARG A 63 -8.55 16.80 -12.65
C ARG A 63 -9.40 15.80 -13.43
N LEU A 64 -10.68 16.13 -13.59
CA LEU A 64 -11.61 15.41 -14.47
C LEU A 64 -11.84 16.24 -15.75
N VAL A 65 -11.59 15.67 -16.92
CA VAL A 65 -11.85 16.29 -18.23
C VAL A 65 -12.63 15.30 -19.09
N GLY A 66 -13.81 15.69 -19.57
CA GLY A 66 -14.62 14.82 -20.41
C GLY A 66 -15.02 13.49 -19.77
N GLY A 67 -15.10 13.43 -18.43
CA GLY A 67 -15.35 12.17 -17.71
C GLY A 67 -14.12 11.27 -17.55
N HIS A 68 -12.92 11.79 -17.79
CA HIS A 68 -11.67 11.05 -17.60
C HIS A 68 -10.73 11.76 -16.64
N VAL A 69 -10.03 11.00 -15.82
CA VAL A 69 -9.01 11.50 -14.90
C VAL A 69 -7.78 11.89 -15.70
N VAL A 70 -7.31 13.12 -15.55
CA VAL A 70 -6.11 13.66 -16.19
C VAL A 70 -5.13 14.12 -15.11
N ARG A 71 -3.88 13.68 -15.22
CA ARG A 71 -2.78 14.00 -14.31
C ARG A 71 -1.63 14.62 -15.09
N GLY A 72 -0.86 15.50 -14.45
CA GLY A 72 0.34 16.07 -15.05
C GLY A 72 1.10 17.01 -14.11
N CYS A 73 2.13 17.66 -14.65
CA CYS A 73 2.88 18.73 -14.00
C CYS A 73 2.06 20.03 -14.09
N LEU A 74 2.00 20.80 -13.02
CA LEU A 74 1.12 21.96 -12.95
C LEU A 74 1.47 23.03 -14.00
N LEU A 75 2.75 23.28 -14.25
CA LEU A 75 3.29 24.24 -15.21
C LEU A 75 3.09 23.83 -16.67
N ASP A 76 2.72 22.58 -16.95
CA ASP A 76 2.35 22.14 -18.31
C ASP A 76 0.95 22.60 -18.71
N LEU A 77 0.13 23.06 -17.75
CA LEU A 77 -1.20 23.58 -18.05
C LEU A 77 -1.12 24.93 -18.80
N PRO A 78 -2.02 25.17 -19.79
CA PRO A 78 -2.24 26.50 -20.34
C PRO A 78 -2.50 27.54 -19.24
N PRO A 79 -2.14 28.83 -19.43
CA PRO A 79 -2.23 29.83 -18.36
C PRO A 79 -3.61 29.93 -17.71
N ASP A 80 -4.68 29.92 -18.51
CA ASP A 80 -6.07 29.94 -18.04
C ASP A 80 -6.41 28.70 -17.22
N GLU A 81 -6.03 27.51 -17.68
CA GLU A 81 -6.22 26.27 -16.95
C GLU A 81 -5.40 26.20 -15.66
N TYR A 82 -4.16 26.70 -15.69
CA TYR A 82 -3.29 26.82 -14.52
C TYR A 82 -3.94 27.69 -13.44
N TYR A 83 -4.50 28.84 -13.80
CA TYR A 83 -5.20 29.72 -12.87
C TYR A 83 -6.48 29.05 -12.33
N ASN A 84 -7.32 28.47 -13.20
CA ASN A 84 -8.57 27.82 -12.79
C ASN A 84 -8.32 26.62 -11.88
N CYS A 85 -7.27 25.85 -12.15
CA CYS A 85 -6.83 24.71 -11.34
C CYS A 85 -6.52 25.15 -9.90
N ARG A 86 -5.94 26.34 -9.70
CA ARG A 86 -5.64 26.86 -8.35
C ARG A 86 -6.83 27.50 -7.62
N ILE A 87 -7.87 27.92 -8.34
CA ILE A 87 -8.92 28.80 -7.79
C ILE A 87 -10.28 28.12 -7.71
N ASP A 88 -10.68 27.38 -8.74
CA ASP A 88 -12.07 26.93 -8.90
C ASP A 88 -12.34 25.51 -8.36
N GLY A 89 -11.30 24.85 -7.82
CA GLY A 89 -11.40 23.47 -7.33
C GLY A 89 -11.69 22.43 -8.42
N THR A 90 -11.58 22.82 -9.69
CA THR A 90 -11.69 21.95 -10.87
C THR A 90 -10.51 20.99 -11.02
N CYS A 91 -9.42 21.28 -10.30
CA CYS A 91 -8.29 20.39 -10.13
C CYS A 91 -7.90 20.30 -8.65
N ARG A 92 -7.15 19.25 -8.34
CA ARG A 92 -6.38 19.14 -7.11
C ARG A 92 -4.91 19.31 -7.44
N THR A 93 -4.26 20.27 -6.81
CA THR A 93 -2.80 20.41 -6.84
C THR A 93 -2.17 19.79 -5.60
N CYS A 94 -0.94 19.28 -5.72
CA CYS A 94 -0.15 18.84 -4.59
C CYS A 94 1.32 19.20 -4.81
N PHE A 95 2.08 19.29 -3.72
CA PHE A 95 3.50 19.59 -3.75
C PHE A 95 4.32 18.33 -3.48
N GLY A 96 5.44 18.17 -4.19
CA GLY A 96 6.33 17.02 -4.04
C GLY A 96 6.26 16.03 -5.19
N SER A 97 7.38 15.36 -5.49
CA SER A 97 7.49 14.46 -6.62
C SER A 97 6.53 13.28 -6.47
N GLY A 98 5.73 13.00 -7.49
CA GLY A 98 4.78 11.89 -7.53
C GLY A 98 3.57 12.04 -6.59
N CYS A 99 3.35 13.22 -6.01
CA CYS A 99 2.28 13.43 -5.02
C CYS A 99 0.86 13.26 -5.57
N ASN A 100 0.71 13.28 -6.90
CA ASN A 100 -0.57 13.13 -7.58
C ASN A 100 -0.84 11.65 -7.88
N ASP A 101 -0.69 10.77 -6.90
CA ASP A 101 -0.90 9.32 -6.99
C ASP A 101 -2.19 8.85 -6.31
N ALA A 102 -2.98 9.77 -5.74
CA ALA A 102 -4.21 9.41 -5.05
C ALA A 102 -5.25 8.77 -6.00
N PHE A 103 -5.82 7.63 -5.59
CA PHE A 103 -6.91 6.93 -6.29
C PHE A 103 -8.12 7.84 -6.54
N TRP A 104 -8.67 7.81 -7.75
CA TRP A 104 -9.91 8.52 -8.11
C TRP A 104 -11.05 7.52 -8.38
N PRO A 105 -12.02 7.38 -7.45
CA PRO A 105 -13.03 6.33 -7.53
C PRO A 105 -14.10 6.60 -8.59
N LYS A 106 -14.65 5.51 -9.12
CA LYS A 106 -15.96 5.48 -9.76
C LYS A 106 -16.99 4.96 -8.77
N CYS A 107 -18.10 5.67 -8.62
CA CYS A 107 -19.19 5.28 -7.72
C CYS A 107 -20.52 5.23 -8.46
N HIS A 108 -21.44 4.40 -7.97
CA HIS A 108 -22.85 4.56 -8.33
C HIS A 108 -23.38 5.83 -7.66
N GLN A 109 -24.14 6.63 -8.42
CA GLN A 109 -24.62 7.93 -8.01
C GLN A 109 -26.12 8.02 -8.34
N CYS A 110 -26.96 8.23 -7.33
CA CYS A 110 -28.40 8.41 -7.52
C CYS A 110 -29.09 8.89 -6.24
N ASP A 111 -30.14 9.71 -6.40
CA ASP A 111 -30.95 10.24 -5.29
C ASP A 111 -32.27 9.47 -5.10
N VAL A 112 -32.81 8.88 -6.16
CA VAL A 112 -34.08 8.15 -6.13
C VAL A 112 -33.99 6.84 -6.91
N GLY A 113 -34.72 5.82 -6.45
CA GLY A 113 -34.77 4.52 -7.13
C GLY A 113 -33.51 3.66 -6.97
N CYS A 114 -32.66 3.94 -5.99
CA CYS A 114 -31.39 3.23 -5.75
C CYS A 114 -31.51 1.95 -4.91
N ASP A 115 -32.72 1.55 -4.56
CA ASP A 115 -32.99 0.44 -3.63
C ASP A 115 -32.55 -0.92 -4.17
N GLY A 116 -32.56 -1.07 -5.50
CA GLY A 116 -32.07 -2.27 -6.18
C GLY A 116 -30.55 -2.37 -6.16
N GLU A 117 -30.05 -3.55 -6.56
CA GLU A 117 -28.64 -3.74 -6.88
C GLU A 117 -28.27 -2.87 -8.08
N GLN A 118 -27.14 -2.18 -8.01
CA GLN A 118 -26.69 -1.29 -9.07
C GLN A 118 -25.89 -2.06 -10.10
N VAL A 119 -26.46 -2.24 -11.29
CA VAL A 119 -25.85 -3.00 -12.39
C VAL A 119 -25.26 -2.11 -13.49
N ASN A 120 -25.61 -0.82 -13.49
CA ASN A 120 -25.08 0.15 -14.45
C ASN A 120 -23.63 0.50 -14.10
N SER A 121 -22.80 0.84 -15.09
CA SER A 121 -21.42 1.23 -14.82
C SER A 121 -21.35 2.44 -13.87
N PRO A 122 -20.48 2.41 -12.84
CA PRO A 122 -20.27 3.55 -11.97
C PRO A 122 -19.52 4.65 -12.71
N GLU A 123 -19.71 5.90 -12.27
CA GLU A 123 -19.11 7.07 -12.88
C GLU A 123 -18.07 7.71 -11.96
N PHE A 124 -17.06 8.37 -12.53
CA PHE A 124 -16.07 9.09 -11.75
C PHE A 124 -16.73 10.16 -10.87
N CYS A 125 -16.25 10.29 -9.64
CA CYS A 125 -16.65 11.38 -8.77
C CYS A 125 -16.25 12.73 -9.38
N THR A 126 -17.18 13.68 -9.40
CA THR A 126 -16.95 15.00 -10.03
C THR A 126 -15.95 15.86 -9.26
N LYS A 127 -15.79 15.60 -7.96
CA LYS A 127 -14.88 16.33 -7.06
C LYS A 127 -13.96 15.36 -6.34
N MET A 128 -12.69 15.73 -6.27
CA MET A 128 -11.69 15.06 -5.43
C MET A 128 -11.61 15.75 -4.07
N SER A 129 -11.63 14.99 -2.98
CA SER A 129 -11.41 15.52 -1.64
C SER A 129 -10.25 14.81 -0.94
N GLY A 130 -9.96 15.21 0.30
CA GLY A 130 -8.96 14.56 1.14
C GLY A 130 -9.27 13.09 1.41
N LEU A 131 -10.53 12.67 1.32
CA LEU A 131 -10.97 11.28 1.43
C LEU A 131 -11.86 10.92 0.22
N ASN A 132 -11.39 9.97 -0.59
CA ASN A 132 -12.12 9.47 -1.75
C ASN A 132 -12.70 8.08 -1.43
N PHE A 133 -14.03 7.97 -1.46
CA PHE A 133 -14.76 6.73 -1.21
C PHE A 133 -16.14 6.81 -1.85
N CYS A 134 -16.77 5.67 -2.08
CA CYS A 134 -18.17 5.60 -2.45
C CYS A 134 -19.02 5.41 -1.20
N TYR A 135 -20.24 5.94 -1.21
CA TYR A 135 -21.22 5.69 -0.14
C TYR A 135 -22.54 5.17 -0.70
N ALA A 136 -23.25 4.42 0.15
CA ALA A 136 -24.68 4.19 0.02
C ALA A 136 -25.33 4.50 1.38
N ARG A 137 -26.29 5.42 1.40
CA ARG A 137 -26.96 5.91 2.61
C ARG A 137 -28.41 5.49 2.61
N LEU A 138 -28.85 4.89 3.71
CA LEU A 138 -30.23 4.51 3.97
C LEU A 138 -30.88 5.55 4.88
N GLU A 139 -31.81 6.32 4.35
CA GLU A 139 -32.60 7.32 5.09
C GLU A 139 -34.08 7.15 4.72
N ASP A 140 -34.97 7.16 5.71
CA ASP A 140 -36.42 7.02 5.52
C ASP A 140 -36.86 5.85 4.62
N GLY A 141 -36.08 4.76 4.65
CA GLY A 141 -36.34 3.56 3.87
C GLY A 141 -35.89 3.62 2.41
N GLN A 142 -35.27 4.72 1.98
CA GLN A 142 -34.73 4.93 0.64
C GLN A 142 -33.19 4.92 0.67
N VAL A 143 -32.60 4.31 -0.36
CA VAL A 143 -31.15 4.39 -0.57
C VAL A 143 -30.82 5.59 -1.44
N THR A 144 -29.79 6.34 -1.06
CA THR A 144 -29.08 7.31 -1.89
C THR A 144 -27.63 6.87 -2.04
N ARG A 145 -26.99 7.19 -3.15
CA ARG A 145 -25.61 6.77 -3.45
C ARG A 145 -24.82 7.92 -4.04
N GLY A 146 -23.54 7.97 -3.70
CA GLY A 146 -22.68 8.99 -4.25
C GLY A 146 -21.23 8.88 -3.80
N CYS A 147 -20.54 10.01 -3.92
CA CYS A 147 -19.13 10.14 -3.61
C CYS A 147 -18.93 10.77 -2.23
N GLY A 148 -17.96 10.27 -1.48
CA GLY A 148 -17.77 10.53 -0.05
C GLY A 148 -17.54 11.98 0.39
N PHE A 149 -17.28 12.88 -0.54
CA PHE A 149 -17.23 14.31 -0.26
C PHE A 149 -18.62 14.95 -0.11
N GLU A 150 -19.64 14.35 -0.70
CA GLU A 150 -20.97 14.96 -0.87
C GLU A 150 -21.92 14.67 0.29
N ASP A 151 -21.56 13.73 1.18
CA ASP A 151 -22.46 13.29 2.26
C ASP A 151 -21.83 13.44 3.67
N PRO A 152 -22.09 14.57 4.36
CA PRO A 152 -21.67 14.75 5.74
C PRO A 152 -22.42 13.81 6.70
N VAL A 153 -23.61 13.30 6.35
CA VAL A 153 -24.40 12.41 7.21
C VAL A 153 -23.63 11.10 7.43
N CYS A 154 -23.05 10.51 6.39
CA CYS A 154 -22.24 9.30 6.54
C CYS A 154 -20.99 9.45 7.42
N ARG A 155 -20.58 10.69 7.71
CA ARG A 155 -19.53 10.99 8.69
C ARG A 155 -20.06 10.97 10.12
N PHE A 156 -21.27 11.49 10.37
CA PHE A 156 -21.84 11.65 11.71
C PHE A 156 -22.78 10.51 12.12
N GLU A 157 -23.34 9.78 11.15
CA GLU A 157 -24.33 8.72 11.29
C GLU A 157 -23.86 7.44 10.56
N PRO A 158 -22.82 6.75 11.08
CA PRO A 158 -22.24 5.60 10.42
C PRO A 158 -23.25 4.45 10.24
N GLN A 159 -24.20 4.27 11.15
CA GLN A 159 -25.23 3.22 11.08
C GLN A 159 -26.19 3.34 9.91
N SER A 160 -26.30 4.52 9.32
CA SER A 160 -27.17 4.77 8.16
C SER A 160 -26.42 4.60 6.84
N CYS A 161 -25.11 4.27 6.87
CA CYS A 161 -24.27 4.30 5.69
C CYS A 161 -23.37 3.07 5.51
N GLN A 162 -23.19 2.69 4.25
CA GLN A 162 -22.07 1.89 3.76
C GLN A 162 -21.02 2.84 3.20
N LEU A 163 -19.74 2.63 3.54
CA LEU A 163 -18.60 3.28 2.90
C LEU A 163 -17.68 2.21 2.30
N CYS A 164 -17.12 2.47 1.13
CA CYS A 164 -16.20 1.54 0.48
C CYS A 164 -15.26 2.28 -0.49
N TYR A 165 -14.14 1.65 -0.86
CA TYR A 165 -12.96 2.36 -1.41
C TYR A 165 -12.49 1.83 -2.76
N THR A 166 -13.28 1.01 -3.44
CA THR A 166 -13.00 0.50 -4.80
C THR A 166 -14.07 0.96 -5.77
N ASP A 167 -13.79 0.87 -7.08
CA ASP A 167 -14.78 1.22 -8.10
C ASP A 167 -16.06 0.41 -7.93
N GLY A 168 -17.22 1.09 -7.99
CA GLY A 168 -18.54 0.48 -8.00
C GLY A 168 -18.94 -0.28 -6.72
N CYS A 169 -18.17 -0.19 -5.64
CA CYS A 169 -18.40 -1.01 -4.44
C CYS A 169 -19.70 -0.69 -3.67
N ASN A 170 -20.33 0.44 -3.98
CA ASN A 170 -21.60 0.85 -3.42
C ASN A 170 -22.76 0.35 -4.31
N ASP A 171 -22.76 -0.93 -4.67
CA ASP A 171 -23.70 -1.58 -5.59
C ASP A 171 -24.83 -2.36 -4.88
N LEU A 172 -24.60 -2.78 -3.64
CA LEU A 172 -25.51 -3.66 -2.89
C LEU A 172 -26.95 -3.14 -2.83
N ALA A 173 -27.92 -4.01 -3.10
CA ALA A 173 -29.33 -3.71 -2.89
C ALA A 173 -29.64 -3.37 -1.41
N ARG A 174 -30.67 -2.56 -1.17
CA ARG A 174 -31.11 -2.14 0.18
C ARG A 174 -31.29 -3.32 1.15
N VAL A 175 -31.82 -4.44 0.67
CA VAL A 175 -32.06 -5.64 1.47
C VAL A 175 -30.76 -6.36 1.92
N ALA A 176 -29.66 -6.12 1.21
CA ALA A 176 -28.33 -6.63 1.52
C ALA A 176 -27.51 -5.63 2.36
N MET A 177 -27.90 -4.35 2.42
CA MET A 177 -27.30 -3.33 3.28
C MET A 177 -27.68 -3.56 4.75
N LYS A 178 -27.05 -4.54 5.38
CA LYS A 178 -27.19 -4.87 6.80
C LYS A 178 -25.84 -4.70 7.49
N PRO A 179 -25.82 -4.36 8.79
CA PRO A 179 -24.57 -4.39 9.56
C PRO A 179 -23.93 -5.77 9.47
N SER A 180 -22.65 -5.81 9.12
CA SER A 180 -21.85 -7.04 9.11
C SER A 180 -21.29 -7.33 10.49
N LYS A 181 -20.94 -8.60 10.74
CA LYS A 181 -20.16 -9.00 11.91
C LYS A 181 -18.72 -9.23 11.52
N CYS A 182 -17.76 -8.78 12.30
CA CYS A 182 -16.35 -9.07 12.07
C CYS A 182 -15.68 -9.61 13.32
N GLN A 183 -14.60 -10.36 13.11
CA GLN A 183 -13.68 -10.72 14.18
C GLN A 183 -12.95 -9.45 14.64
N ARG A 184 -12.92 -9.19 15.95
CA ARG A 184 -12.28 -8.02 16.55
C ARG A 184 -11.28 -8.43 17.62
N CYS A 185 -10.02 -8.04 17.42
CA CYS A 185 -8.98 -8.21 18.41
C CYS A 185 -7.74 -7.39 18.07
N SER A 186 -6.90 -7.16 19.08
CA SER A 186 -5.55 -6.62 18.92
C SER A 186 -4.60 -7.41 19.82
N GLY A 187 -3.70 -8.19 19.24
CA GLY A 187 -2.76 -8.96 20.06
C GLY A 187 -2.01 -10.05 19.32
N SER A 188 -1.23 -10.79 20.10
CA SER A 188 -0.42 -11.94 19.67
C SER A 188 -0.92 -13.26 20.29
N THR A 189 -2.12 -13.26 20.87
CA THR A 189 -2.74 -14.50 21.38
C THR A 189 -3.10 -15.42 20.23
N ASP A 190 -3.01 -16.73 20.43
CA ASP A 190 -3.36 -17.72 19.40
C ASP A 190 -4.81 -17.53 18.91
N GLU A 191 -5.72 -17.11 19.79
CA GLU A 191 -7.11 -16.80 19.44
C GLU A 191 -7.22 -15.65 18.42
N CYS A 192 -6.50 -14.54 18.66
CA CYS A 192 -6.52 -13.38 17.75
C CYS A 192 -5.78 -13.67 16.45
N ILE A 193 -4.66 -14.40 16.52
CA ILE A 193 -3.91 -14.83 15.34
C ILE A 193 -4.76 -15.75 14.49
N ALA A 194 -5.47 -16.70 15.07
CA ALA A 194 -6.26 -17.68 14.33
C ALA A 194 -7.57 -17.12 13.77
N GLY A 195 -8.20 -16.16 14.45
CA GLY A 195 -9.30 -15.36 13.90
C GLY A 195 -10.66 -16.05 13.76
N HIS A 196 -10.89 -17.24 14.31
CA HIS A 196 -12.16 -17.98 14.10
C HIS A 196 -12.97 -18.18 15.40
N SER A 197 -12.79 -17.30 16.39
CA SER A 197 -13.43 -17.43 17.70
C SER A 197 -14.74 -16.65 17.76
N SER A 198 -15.82 -17.30 18.18
CA SER A 198 -17.12 -16.64 18.39
C SER A 198 -17.06 -15.51 19.43
N LYS A 199 -16.09 -15.55 20.35
CA LYS A 199 -15.87 -14.50 21.36
C LYS A 199 -15.32 -13.20 20.77
N LEU A 200 -14.72 -13.26 19.58
CA LEU A 200 -14.18 -12.10 18.88
C LEU A 200 -15.19 -11.49 17.90
N ALA A 201 -16.28 -12.18 17.59
CA ALA A 201 -17.30 -11.69 16.68
C ALA A 201 -18.04 -10.48 17.28
N SER A 202 -18.13 -9.40 16.51
CA SER A 202 -18.76 -8.13 16.94
C SER A 202 -19.39 -7.44 15.73
N ASP A 203 -20.56 -6.83 15.94
CA ASP A 203 -21.25 -6.06 14.91
C ASP A 203 -20.44 -4.81 14.50
N CYS A 204 -20.39 -4.52 13.21
CA CYS A 204 -19.86 -3.27 12.69
C CYS A 204 -20.87 -2.14 12.85
N SER A 205 -20.40 -0.91 13.01
CA SER A 205 -21.30 0.22 13.14
C SER A 205 -21.90 0.65 11.81
N ARG A 206 -21.25 0.35 10.67
CA ARG A 206 -21.72 0.69 9.33
C ARG A 206 -22.51 -0.44 8.66
N LEU A 207 -23.37 -0.06 7.71
CA LEU A 207 -24.05 -1.02 6.84
C LEU A 207 -23.05 -1.64 5.88
N ALA A 208 -23.14 -2.96 5.68
CA ALA A 208 -22.29 -3.72 4.78
C ALA A 208 -20.80 -3.36 4.92
N ASP A 209 -20.34 -3.11 6.14
CA ASP A 209 -18.95 -2.78 6.43
C ASP A 209 -18.05 -3.98 6.09
N SER A 210 -16.87 -3.71 5.55
CA SER A 210 -15.89 -4.76 5.27
C SER A 210 -15.11 -5.09 6.54
N CYS A 211 -14.79 -6.36 6.72
CA CYS A 211 -13.87 -6.78 7.76
C CYS A 211 -12.43 -6.59 7.28
N PHE A 212 -11.50 -6.37 8.21
CA PHE A 212 -10.07 -6.34 7.92
C PHE A 212 -9.27 -7.25 8.86
N THR A 213 -8.10 -7.65 8.38
CA THR A 213 -6.98 -8.17 9.18
C THR A 213 -5.70 -7.43 8.79
N ALA A 214 -4.90 -7.01 9.76
CA ALA A 214 -3.61 -6.35 9.54
C ALA A 214 -2.58 -6.83 10.55
N VAL A 215 -1.30 -6.61 10.27
CA VAL A 215 -0.21 -6.76 11.23
C VAL A 215 0.39 -5.40 11.55
N THR A 216 0.69 -5.13 12.84
CA THR A 216 1.19 -3.82 13.28
C THR A 216 2.60 -3.50 12.80
N SER A 217 3.40 -4.53 12.53
CA SER A 217 4.79 -4.43 12.08
C SER A 217 5.27 -5.82 11.61
N ILE A 218 6.46 -5.87 11.00
CA ILE A 218 7.16 -7.11 10.66
C ILE A 218 8.28 -7.31 11.69
N ALA A 219 7.90 -7.61 12.92
CA ALA A 219 8.84 -7.85 14.02
C ALA A 219 8.31 -8.97 14.92
N SER A 220 9.17 -9.53 15.75
CA SER A 220 8.77 -10.55 16.75
C SER A 220 7.75 -10.02 17.78
N SER A 221 7.66 -8.71 17.97
CA SER A 221 6.68 -8.02 18.83
C SER A 221 5.39 -7.60 18.11
N ALA A 222 5.24 -7.95 16.83
CA ALA A 222 4.07 -7.58 16.04
C ALA A 222 2.79 -8.21 16.60
N LYS A 223 1.68 -7.52 16.35
CA LYS A 223 0.33 -7.94 16.73
C LYS A 223 -0.53 -8.07 15.49
N VAL A 224 -1.49 -8.97 15.53
CA VAL A 224 -2.59 -9.00 14.58
C VAL A 224 -3.67 -8.02 15.05
N LEU A 225 -4.18 -7.23 14.12
CA LEU A 225 -5.34 -6.36 14.29
C LEU A 225 -6.46 -6.92 13.42
N ARG A 226 -7.64 -7.13 14.00
CA ARG A 226 -8.86 -7.48 13.27
C ARG A 226 -9.97 -6.52 13.66
N GLY A 227 -10.82 -6.17 12.70
CA GLY A 227 -12.01 -5.38 12.98
C GLY A 227 -12.82 -5.06 11.73
N CYS A 228 -13.66 -4.04 11.82
CA CYS A 228 -14.40 -3.49 10.69
C CYS A 228 -13.66 -2.28 10.10
N SER A 229 -13.90 -1.97 8.83
CA SER A 229 -13.14 -0.94 8.11
C SER A 229 -13.34 0.47 8.69
N ASP A 230 -14.49 0.73 9.32
CA ASP A 230 -14.81 1.99 9.99
C ASP A 230 -13.86 2.37 11.14
N GLN A 231 -13.17 1.39 11.72
CA GLN A 231 -12.27 1.56 12.85
C GLN A 231 -10.83 1.87 12.44
N ILE A 232 -10.51 1.85 11.16
CA ILE A 232 -9.14 2.12 10.71
C ILE A 232 -8.97 3.56 10.25
N ARG A 233 -7.99 4.24 10.84
CA ARG A 233 -7.54 5.58 10.43
C ARG A 233 -6.72 5.52 9.13
N ASP A 234 -6.56 6.70 8.52
CA ASP A 234 -6.30 6.95 7.09
C ASP A 234 -5.18 6.15 6.39
N GLN A 235 -4.19 5.59 7.10
CA GLN A 235 -3.14 4.76 6.49
C GLN A 235 -3.60 3.36 6.04
N VAL A 236 -4.83 2.94 6.35
CA VAL A 236 -5.37 1.60 6.03
C VAL A 236 -6.66 1.66 5.22
N ARG A 237 -7.13 2.85 4.82
CA ARG A 237 -8.25 2.95 3.85
C ARG A 237 -7.89 2.33 2.49
N THR A 238 -6.59 2.33 2.16
CA THR A 238 -6.02 1.64 0.98
C THR A 238 -5.56 0.22 1.28
N CYS A 239 -5.67 -0.24 2.54
CA CYS A 239 -5.30 -1.59 2.98
C CYS A 239 -3.90 -2.05 2.53
N ALA A 240 -2.93 -1.12 2.43
CA ALA A 240 -1.61 -1.40 1.85
C ALA A 240 -0.83 -2.54 2.55
N ASN A 241 -1.08 -2.77 3.85
CA ASN A 241 -0.53 -3.90 4.63
C ASN A 241 -1.63 -4.67 5.37
N CYS A 242 -2.79 -4.83 4.73
CA CYS A 242 -3.94 -5.50 5.32
C CYS A 242 -4.62 -6.42 4.29
N VAL A 243 -5.56 -7.24 4.76
CA VAL A 243 -6.53 -7.92 3.91
C VAL A 243 -7.91 -7.50 4.36
N SER A 244 -8.73 -7.07 3.39
CA SER A 244 -10.15 -6.80 3.61
C SER A 244 -11.02 -7.86 2.94
N CYS A 245 -12.23 -8.05 3.45
CA CYS A 245 -13.20 -8.99 2.90
C CYS A 245 -14.62 -8.55 3.25
N GLN A 246 -15.59 -9.08 2.49
CA GLN A 246 -17.00 -8.80 2.69
C GLN A 246 -17.72 -9.99 3.32
N GLY A 247 -18.66 -9.71 4.22
CA GLY A 247 -19.53 -10.71 4.85
C GLY A 247 -19.15 -11.07 6.28
N ASP A 248 -20.09 -11.73 6.96
CA ASP A 248 -19.97 -12.02 8.39
C ASP A 248 -18.76 -12.90 8.71
N ASN A 249 -17.89 -12.37 9.57
CA ASN A 249 -16.69 -13.00 10.10
C ASN A 249 -15.74 -13.49 9.00
N CYS A 250 -15.76 -12.89 7.82
CA CYS A 250 -14.91 -13.30 6.70
C CYS A 250 -13.41 -13.16 6.99
N ASN A 251 -13.05 -12.30 7.96
CA ASN A 251 -11.69 -12.12 8.44
C ASN A 251 -11.28 -13.22 9.43
N ASP A 252 -11.53 -14.48 9.08
CA ASP A 252 -11.32 -15.67 9.91
C ASP A 252 -10.01 -16.41 9.63
N LYS A 253 -9.20 -15.91 8.67
CA LYS A 253 -7.97 -16.58 8.27
C LYS A 253 -6.81 -16.21 9.17
N ALA A 254 -6.08 -17.22 9.63
CA ALA A 254 -4.88 -17.03 10.41
C ALA A 254 -3.81 -16.27 9.60
N TRP A 255 -3.16 -15.31 10.22
CA TRP A 255 -2.00 -14.66 9.60
C TRP A 255 -0.78 -15.58 9.71
N LEU A 256 -0.11 -15.86 8.59
CA LEU A 256 1.00 -16.82 8.57
C LEU A 256 2.22 -16.24 9.30
N ARG A 257 2.85 -17.05 10.15
CA ARG A 257 4.17 -16.79 10.71
C ARG A 257 5.17 -17.79 10.16
N CYS A 258 6.34 -17.31 9.77
CA CYS A 258 7.48 -18.13 9.36
C CYS A 258 8.72 -17.69 10.12
N HIS A 259 9.66 -18.60 10.33
CA HIS A 259 11.00 -18.18 10.68
C HIS A 259 11.61 -17.49 9.46
N GLN A 260 12.21 -16.32 9.67
CA GLN A 260 12.79 -15.53 8.59
C GLN A 260 14.19 -15.11 9.00
N CYS A 261 15.17 -15.52 8.21
CA CYS A 261 16.58 -15.20 8.41
C CYS A 261 17.39 -15.60 7.18
N ARG A 262 18.60 -15.08 7.09
CA ARG A 262 19.59 -15.47 6.09
C ARG A 262 20.95 -15.62 6.76
N VAL A 263 21.67 -16.67 6.40
CA VAL A 263 23.06 -16.86 6.82
C VAL A 263 23.92 -15.75 6.24
N THR A 264 24.80 -15.19 7.08
CA THR A 264 25.82 -14.24 6.66
C THR A 264 27.20 -14.77 7.04
N ASN A 265 28.27 -14.10 6.60
CA ASN A 265 29.63 -14.46 6.99
C ASN A 265 29.90 -14.28 8.49
N LEU A 266 29.06 -13.51 9.19
CA LEU A 266 29.20 -13.19 10.61
C LEU A 266 28.24 -13.98 11.49
N ASP A 267 27.13 -14.45 10.92
CA ASP A 267 26.06 -15.12 11.65
C ASP A 267 25.54 -16.33 10.88
N GLY A 268 25.81 -17.51 11.42
CA GLY A 268 25.35 -18.80 10.92
C GLY A 268 24.10 -19.35 11.63
N SER A 269 23.56 -18.64 12.62
CA SER A 269 22.45 -19.11 13.47
C SER A 269 21.20 -19.52 12.69
N CYS A 270 21.00 -18.95 11.49
CA CYS A 270 19.89 -19.31 10.62
C CYS A 270 19.90 -20.78 10.16
N ASN A 271 21.07 -21.43 10.14
CA ASN A 271 21.19 -22.86 9.82
C ASN A 271 20.65 -23.78 10.93
N GLU A 272 20.63 -23.31 12.17
CA GLU A 272 20.22 -24.07 13.34
C GLU A 272 18.71 -24.27 13.37
N GLU A 273 18.26 -25.17 14.25
CA GLU A 273 16.84 -25.32 14.54
C GLU A 273 16.31 -24.05 15.21
N GLN A 274 15.21 -23.53 14.68
CA GLN A 274 14.63 -22.31 15.17
C GLN A 274 13.63 -22.62 16.28
N VAL A 275 14.01 -22.27 17.52
CA VAL A 275 13.21 -22.50 18.73
C VAL A 275 12.47 -21.26 19.23
N GLY A 276 12.81 -20.07 18.71
CA GLY A 276 12.17 -18.80 19.06
C GLY A 276 10.85 -18.54 18.33
N PRO A 277 10.13 -17.45 18.66
CA PRO A 277 8.90 -17.09 17.97
C PRO A 277 9.17 -16.74 16.50
N ALA A 278 8.38 -17.33 15.59
CA ALA A 278 8.35 -16.96 14.18
C ALA A 278 7.73 -15.56 13.97
N MET A 279 8.17 -14.87 12.92
CA MET A 279 7.68 -13.53 12.56
C MET A 279 6.50 -13.64 11.59
N PHE A 280 5.55 -12.71 11.67
CA PHE A 280 4.47 -12.61 10.69
C PHE A 280 5.04 -12.30 9.32
N CYS A 281 4.45 -12.92 8.29
CA CYS A 281 4.70 -12.51 6.92
C CYS A 281 4.18 -11.08 6.71
N ALA A 282 4.86 -10.28 5.89
CA ALA A 282 4.44 -8.92 5.57
C ALA A 282 3.09 -8.89 4.84
N SER A 283 2.89 -9.84 3.91
CA SER A 283 1.68 -9.92 3.10
C SER A 283 0.91 -11.22 3.36
N GLN A 284 -0.41 -11.17 3.23
CA GLN A 284 -1.27 -12.35 3.27
C GLN A 284 -1.79 -12.65 1.86
N ARG A 285 -1.34 -13.78 1.31
CA ARG A 285 -1.80 -14.35 0.03
C ARG A 285 -2.43 -15.72 0.29
N ALA A 286 -3.37 -16.13 -0.56
CA ALA A 286 -4.07 -17.41 -0.40
C ALA A 286 -3.13 -18.63 -0.51
N ASP A 287 -2.05 -18.50 -1.28
CA ASP A 287 -1.02 -19.51 -1.51
C ASP A 287 0.22 -19.34 -0.62
N ASN A 288 0.14 -18.44 0.38
CA ASN A 288 1.30 -18.10 1.19
C ASN A 288 1.80 -19.30 2.00
N ARG A 289 3.11 -19.52 1.91
CA ARG A 289 3.83 -20.66 2.50
C ARG A 289 5.14 -20.20 3.11
N CYS A 290 5.62 -20.93 4.10
CA CYS A 290 6.99 -20.75 4.56
C CYS A 290 7.94 -21.48 3.61
N TYR A 291 9.07 -20.87 3.31
CA TYR A 291 10.12 -21.50 2.52
C TYR A 291 11.42 -21.63 3.30
N THR A 292 12.24 -22.57 2.84
CA THR A 292 13.68 -22.65 3.10
C THR A 292 14.38 -22.84 1.75
N ARG A 293 15.54 -22.23 1.53
CA ARG A 293 16.35 -22.43 0.32
C ARG A 293 17.81 -22.08 0.54
N VAL A 294 18.68 -22.58 -0.31
CA VAL A 294 20.07 -22.12 -0.43
C VAL A 294 20.17 -21.30 -1.70
N LEU A 295 20.41 -20.00 -1.58
CA LEU A 295 20.60 -19.09 -2.72
C LEU A 295 22.07 -18.69 -2.81
N ASN A 296 22.74 -19.09 -3.88
CA ASN A 296 24.16 -18.80 -4.11
C ASN A 296 25.05 -19.23 -2.93
N GLY A 297 24.79 -20.42 -2.38
CA GLY A 297 25.53 -20.96 -1.24
C GLY A 297 25.10 -20.44 0.15
N PHE A 298 24.22 -19.42 0.21
CA PHE A 298 23.71 -18.90 1.48
C PHE A 298 22.33 -19.45 1.78
N PHE A 299 22.17 -20.06 2.95
CA PHE A 299 20.87 -20.52 3.41
C PHE A 299 19.99 -19.34 3.87
N GLU A 300 18.73 -19.35 3.44
CA GLU A 300 17.71 -18.43 3.89
C GLU A 300 16.35 -19.12 4.04
N ARG A 301 15.52 -18.56 4.92
CA ARG A 301 14.15 -19.00 5.16
C ARG A 301 13.25 -17.77 5.29
N GLY A 302 11.98 -17.90 4.93
CA GLY A 302 11.08 -16.75 4.93
C GLY A 302 9.66 -17.10 4.49
N CYS A 303 8.88 -16.07 4.18
CA CYS A 303 7.52 -16.18 3.66
C CYS A 303 7.50 -16.01 2.14
N LEU A 304 6.71 -16.84 1.46
CA LEU A 304 6.53 -16.73 0.01
C LEU A 304 5.88 -15.40 -0.40
N SER A 305 4.90 -14.93 0.36
CA SER A 305 4.19 -13.68 0.08
C SER A 305 5.06 -12.43 0.16
N ASP A 306 6.19 -12.51 0.87
CA ASP A 306 7.11 -11.39 1.06
C ASP A 306 8.11 -11.28 -0.10
N LEU A 307 8.11 -12.27 -1.00
CA LEU A 307 8.84 -12.21 -2.26
C LEU A 307 7.98 -11.53 -3.34
N ASN A 308 8.66 -10.92 -4.30
CA ASN A 308 8.01 -10.36 -5.49
C ASN A 308 7.27 -11.47 -6.25
N ALA A 309 6.05 -11.20 -6.72
CA ALA A 309 5.15 -12.21 -7.29
C ALA A 309 5.72 -12.90 -8.55
N THR A 310 6.73 -12.30 -9.19
CA THR A 310 7.43 -12.84 -10.35
C THR A 310 8.54 -13.84 -10.00
N VAL A 311 8.94 -13.93 -8.72
CA VAL A 311 10.04 -14.80 -8.28
C VAL A 311 9.54 -16.21 -8.08
N ASN A 312 10.10 -17.16 -8.84
CA ASN A 312 9.82 -18.57 -8.60
C ASN A 312 10.76 -19.09 -7.52
N VAL A 313 10.37 -18.96 -6.26
CA VAL A 313 11.21 -19.17 -5.06
C VAL A 313 12.16 -20.38 -5.10
N CYS A 314 11.74 -21.49 -5.73
CA CYS A 314 12.51 -22.74 -5.83
C CYS A 314 13.08 -23.03 -7.23
N ASN A 315 12.78 -22.24 -8.26
CA ASN A 315 13.18 -22.50 -9.64
C ASN A 315 13.97 -21.34 -10.27
N GLU A 316 14.62 -20.51 -9.45
CA GLU A 316 15.58 -19.50 -9.91
C GLU A 316 17.01 -20.09 -10.05
N PRO A 317 17.83 -19.56 -10.96
CA PRO A 317 19.25 -19.89 -11.03
C PRO A 317 19.97 -19.67 -9.68
N GLY A 318 20.82 -20.62 -9.28
CA GLY A 318 21.56 -20.56 -8.03
C GLY A 318 20.77 -20.98 -6.79
N ILE A 319 19.54 -21.47 -6.96
CA ILE A 319 18.76 -22.11 -5.89
C ILE A 319 19.09 -23.59 -5.77
N GLU A 320 19.41 -24.01 -4.54
CA GLU A 320 19.57 -25.40 -4.14
C GLU A 320 18.74 -25.69 -2.89
N LYS A 321 18.38 -26.97 -2.69
CA LYS A 321 17.73 -27.47 -1.45
C LYS A 321 16.55 -26.61 -0.99
N CYS A 322 15.66 -26.26 -1.92
CA CYS A 322 14.48 -25.46 -1.65
C CYS A 322 13.30 -26.33 -1.19
N GLN A 323 12.59 -25.89 -0.15
CA GLN A 323 11.39 -26.55 0.35
C GLN A 323 10.33 -25.52 0.70
N LEU A 324 9.08 -25.89 0.44
CA LEU A 324 7.89 -25.14 0.80
C LEU A 324 7.09 -25.93 1.83
N TRP A 325 6.58 -25.20 2.82
CA TRP A 325 5.91 -25.78 3.97
C TRP A 325 4.61 -25.00 4.27
N ASP A 326 3.55 -25.74 4.53
CA ASP A 326 2.27 -25.20 4.99
C ASP A 326 2.21 -25.18 6.51
N GLY A 327 1.61 -24.12 7.07
CA GLY A 327 1.33 -24.00 8.49
C GLY A 327 2.26 -23.04 9.23
N GLN A 328 1.93 -22.80 10.50
CA GLN A 328 2.60 -21.81 11.34
C GLN A 328 4.00 -22.29 11.74
N ALA A 329 5.01 -21.43 11.58
CA ALA A 329 6.38 -21.67 12.00
C ALA A 329 6.97 -23.01 11.52
N CYS A 330 6.46 -23.53 10.40
CA CYS A 330 6.75 -24.89 9.93
C CYS A 330 8.17 -25.04 9.35
N ASN A 331 8.79 -23.94 8.96
CA ASN A 331 10.17 -23.88 8.48
C ASN A 331 11.16 -23.71 9.64
N SER A 332 11.06 -24.50 10.71
CA SER A 332 11.93 -24.39 11.89
C SER A 332 13.15 -25.32 11.87
N ARG A 333 13.08 -26.42 11.11
CA ARG A 333 14.08 -27.50 11.16
C ARG A 333 15.49 -27.03 10.78
N VAL A 334 16.49 -27.71 11.33
CA VAL A 334 17.91 -27.59 10.95
C VAL A 334 18.07 -27.82 9.45
N ASN A 335 18.88 -27.00 8.79
CA ASN A 335 19.33 -27.34 7.44
C ASN A 335 20.65 -28.12 7.49
N SER A 336 20.63 -29.35 6.99
CA SER A 336 21.81 -30.21 6.81
C SER A 336 22.62 -29.88 5.55
N ALA A 337 22.33 -28.77 4.85
CA ALA A 337 23.23 -28.14 3.89
C ALA A 337 24.44 -27.53 4.60
N ALA A 338 25.31 -28.43 5.04
CA ALA A 338 26.49 -28.19 5.84
C ALA A 338 27.47 -27.18 5.23
N ASN A 339 28.09 -26.37 6.10
CA ASN A 339 29.50 -26.00 6.02
C ASN A 339 30.04 -25.34 4.73
N LEU A 340 29.31 -24.43 4.08
CA LEU A 340 29.94 -23.43 3.22
C LEU A 340 30.03 -22.08 3.95
N VAL A 341 30.79 -22.05 5.04
CA VAL A 341 31.50 -20.82 5.41
C VAL A 341 32.59 -20.68 4.36
N ILE A 342 32.44 -19.72 3.44
CA ILE A 342 33.56 -19.33 2.56
C ILE A 342 34.65 -18.76 3.48
N ARG A 343 35.60 -19.62 3.89
CA ARG A 343 36.90 -19.19 4.41
C ARG A 343 37.83 -18.97 3.22
N ASP A 344 37.54 -17.96 2.42
CA ASP A 344 38.56 -17.34 1.56
C ASP A 344 39.06 -16.07 2.26
N SER A 345 39.72 -16.28 3.39
CA SER A 345 40.76 -15.36 3.83
C SER A 345 42.02 -15.75 3.08
N LEU A 346 42.25 -15.09 1.94
CA LEU A 346 43.57 -14.96 1.32
C LEU A 346 44.60 -14.69 2.42
N THR A 347 45.36 -15.72 2.76
CA THR A 347 46.60 -15.56 3.53
C THR A 347 47.72 -15.73 2.52
N ILE A 348 48.11 -14.62 1.91
CA ILE A 348 49.38 -14.53 1.19
C ILE A 348 50.45 -14.68 2.27
N VAL A 349 51.10 -15.84 2.31
CA VAL A 349 52.34 -16.03 3.04
C VAL A 349 53.47 -15.71 2.05
N PHE A 350 54.28 -14.71 2.44
CA PHE A 350 55.46 -14.26 1.72
C PHE A 350 56.50 -15.35 1.49
#